data_AF-A0A2U0D6B7-F1
#
_entry.id   AF-A0A2U0D6B7-F1
#
_cell.length_a   1.000
_cell.length_b   1.000
_cell.length_c   1.000
_cell.angle_alpha   90.00
_cell.angle_beta   90.00
_cell.angle_gamma   90.00
#
_symmetry.space_group_name_H-M   'P 1'
#
loop_
_entity.id
_entity.type
_entity.pdbx_description
1 polymer ?
#
loop_
_entity_poly.entity_id
_entity_poly.type
_entity_poly.pdbx_seq_one_letter_code
_entity_poly.pdbx_strand_id
1 'polypeptide(L)'
;MVVLFIFINSMKSYTLKSFNSGQVTLPKKWRDQFDTDLFIAEETKEGLLIKPILGNSPSQTAEKTISDFIENFKIQAQKQGFSQKEIEEMVSKL
;
A
#
# COMPACT_ATOMS: atom_id res chain seq x y z
N MET A 1 40.51 1.97 7.56
CA MET A 1 40.14 0.69 6.93
C MET A 1 38.61 0.62 6.95
N VAL A 2 37.96 0.85 5.81
CA VAL A 2 36.49 0.85 5.70
C VAL A 2 36.08 -0.52 5.18
N VAL A 3 35.33 -1.28 5.97
CA VAL A 3 34.78 -2.58 5.57
C VAL A 3 33.44 -2.33 4.89
N LEU A 4 33.43 -2.36 3.56
CA LEU A 4 32.24 -2.26 2.73
C LEU A 4 31.56 -3.63 2.69
N PHE A 5 30.53 -3.83 3.52
CA PHE A 5 29.63 -4.98 3.41
C PHE A 5 28.71 -4.78 2.20
N ILE A 6 29.14 -5.25 1.03
CA ILE A 6 28.25 -5.39 -0.10
C ILE A 6 27.33 -6.58 0.21
N PHE A 7 26.14 -6.31 0.74
CA PHE A 7 25.07 -7.30 0.79
C PHE A 7 24.60 -7.55 -0.65
N ILE A 8 25.26 -8.48 -1.34
CA ILE A 8 24.76 -9.02 -2.60
C ILE A 8 23.54 -9.87 -2.25
N ASN A 9 22.35 -9.25 -2.25
CA ASN A 9 21.11 -10.00 -2.31
C ASN A 9 21.16 -10.86 -3.58
N SER A 10 21.37 -12.17 -3.41
CA SER A 10 21.36 -13.13 -4.51
C SER A 10 19.95 -13.13 -5.12
N MET A 11 19.78 -12.38 -6.21
CA MET A 11 18.55 -12.39 -7.00
C MET A 11 18.43 -13.76 -7.66
N LYS A 12 17.63 -14.65 -7.08
CA LYS A 12 17.29 -15.92 -7.70
C LYS A 12 16.38 -15.65 -8.89
N SER A 13 16.86 -15.97 -10.09
CA SER A 13 16.04 -15.98 -11.29
C SER A 13 15.16 -17.23 -11.31
N TYR A 14 13.89 -17.06 -11.67
CA TYR A 14 12.94 -18.16 -11.83
C TYR A 14 12.37 -18.10 -13.24
N THR A 15 12.40 -19.20 -13.97
CA THR A 15 11.66 -19.32 -15.23
C THR A 15 10.19 -19.51 -14.91
N LEU A 16 9.34 -18.59 -15.36
CA LEU A 16 7.90 -18.67 -15.18
C LEU A 16 7.24 -19.25 -16.43
N LYS A 17 6.23 -20.09 -16.23
CA LYS A 17 5.38 -20.59 -17.32
C LYS A 17 4.32 -19.53 -17.62
N SER A 18 4.16 -19.16 -18.90
CA SER A 18 3.04 -18.33 -19.33
C SER A 18 1.78 -19.18 -19.55
N PHE A 19 0.62 -18.62 -19.25
CA PHE A 19 -0.68 -19.25 -19.49
C PHE A 19 -1.51 -18.46 -20.49
N ASN A 20 -2.15 -19.18 -21.42
CA ASN A 20 -3.26 -18.84 -22.34
C ASN A 20 -3.22 -17.53 -23.15
N SER A 21 -2.43 -16.51 -22.79
CA SER A 21 -2.41 -15.17 -23.39
C SER A 21 -1.41 -14.19 -22.74
N GLY A 22 -0.33 -14.68 -22.11
CA GLY A 22 0.70 -13.80 -21.53
C GLY A 22 0.55 -13.49 -20.04
N GLN A 23 -0.36 -14.18 -19.34
CA GLN A 23 -0.36 -14.18 -17.88
C GLN A 23 0.86 -14.96 -17.35
N VAL A 24 1.54 -14.37 -16.37
CA VAL A 24 2.64 -14.99 -15.63
C VAL A 24 2.25 -15.14 -14.17
N THR A 25 2.49 -16.31 -13.60
CA THR A 25 2.20 -16.56 -12.18
C THR A 25 3.36 -16.06 -11.33
N LEU A 26 3.09 -15.15 -10.40
CA LEU A 26 4.10 -14.66 -9.47
C LEU A 26 4.55 -15.77 -8.50
N PRO A 27 5.85 -15.87 -8.18
CA PRO A 27 6.39 -16.88 -7.26
C PRO A 27 5.68 -16.86 -5.90
N LYS A 28 5.42 -18.04 -5.34
CA LYS A 28 4.69 -18.18 -4.05
C LYS A 28 5.28 -17.30 -2.95
N LYS A 29 6.59 -17.35 -2.74
CA LYS A 29 7.29 -16.55 -1.71
C LYS A 29 7.07 -15.05 -1.85
N TRP A 30 6.91 -14.56 -3.08
CA TRP A 30 6.68 -13.14 -3.35
C TRP A 30 5.24 -12.75 -3.02
N ARG A 31 4.28 -13.59 -3.42
CA ARG A 31 2.85 -13.41 -3.08
C ARG A 31 2.56 -13.49 -1.59
N ASP A 32 3.35 -14.26 -0.85
CA ASP A 32 3.24 -14.34 0.61
C ASP A 32 3.80 -13.08 1.31
N GLN A 33 4.57 -12.24 0.61
CA GLN A 33 5.24 -11.05 1.16
C GLN A 33 4.57 -9.72 0.77
N PHE A 34 3.87 -9.67 -0.36
CA PHE A 34 3.31 -8.45 -0.92
C PHE A 34 1.85 -8.65 -1.30
N ASP A 35 1.06 -7.60 -1.19
CA ASP A 35 -0.29 -7.56 -1.74
C ASP A 35 -0.23 -7.77 -3.27
N THR A 36 -1.03 -8.69 -3.77
CA THR A 36 -1.05 -9.10 -5.18
C THR A 36 -2.23 -8.55 -5.95
N ASP A 37 -3.10 -7.76 -5.31
CA ASP A 37 -4.27 -7.18 -5.95
C ASP A 37 -3.89 -6.08 -6.94
N LEU A 38 -2.85 -5.30 -6.62
CA LEU A 38 -2.35 -4.20 -7.44
C LEU A 38 -0.82 -4.17 -7.47
N PHE A 39 -0.26 -3.94 -8.66
CA PHE A 39 1.19 -3.87 -8.89
C PHE A 39 1.50 -2.86 -10.00
N ILE A 40 2.73 -2.34 -9.96
CA ILE A 40 3.25 -1.47 -11.01
C ILE A 40 4.00 -2.36 -12.00
N ALA A 41 3.64 -2.27 -13.28
CA ALA A 41 4.34 -2.94 -14.38
C ALA A 41 5.02 -1.89 -15.26
N GLU A 42 6.32 -2.07 -15.51
CA GLU A 42 7.14 -1.15 -16.31
C GLU A 42 7.91 -1.95 -17.37
N GLU A 43 7.78 -1.56 -18.64
CA GLU A 43 8.60 -2.10 -19.72
C GLU A 43 9.98 -1.45 -19.72
N THR A 44 11.02 -2.27 -19.58
CA THR A 44 12.41 -1.84 -19.61
C THR A 44 13.13 -2.49 -20.80
N LYS A 45 14.33 -2.02 -21.13
CA LYS A 45 15.15 -2.61 -22.21
C LYS A 45 15.48 -4.09 -21.99
N GLU A 46 15.47 -4.54 -20.73
CA GLU A 46 15.80 -5.91 -20.32
C GLU A 46 14.57 -6.81 -20.16
N GLY A 47 13.37 -6.23 -20.19
CA GLY A 47 12.10 -6.95 -20.06
C GLY A 47 11.09 -6.25 -19.17
N LEU A 48 10.13 -7.01 -18.66
CA LEU A 48 9.04 -6.52 -17.82
C LEU A 48 9.45 -6.50 -16.35
N LEU A 49 9.42 -5.32 -15.73
CA LEU A 49 9.67 -5.13 -14.31
C LEU A 49 8.34 -4.99 -13.55
N ILE A 50 8.08 -5.91 -12.62
CA ILE A 50 6.90 -5.88 -11.75
C ILE A 50 7.32 -5.46 -10.34
N LYS A 51 6.71 -4.39 -9.83
CA LYS A 51 6.98 -3.84 -8.48
C LYS A 51 5.71 -3.92 -7.63
N PRO A 52 5.81 -4.33 -6.35
CA PRO A 52 4.69 -4.28 -5.43
C PRO A 52 4.41 -2.82 -5.07
N ILE A 53 3.14 -2.50 -4.79
CA ILE A 53 2.79 -1.19 -4.25
C ILE A 53 3.01 -1.25 -2.73
N LEU A 54 3.99 -0.47 -2.26
CA LEU A 54 4.28 -0.35 -0.83
C LEU A 54 3.53 0.88 -0.31
N GLY A 55 2.47 0.66 0.46
CA GLY A 55 1.69 1.74 1.08
C GLY A 55 0.24 1.73 0.66
N ASN A 56 -0.59 1.66 1.69
CA ASN A 56 -2.05 1.60 1.74
C ASN A 56 -2.71 0.64 0.75
N SER A 57 -2.99 -0.57 1.24
CA SER A 57 -4.10 -1.37 0.70
C SER A 57 -5.34 -0.47 0.55
N PRO A 58 -6.23 -0.73 -0.41
CA PRO A 58 -7.49 0.02 -0.52
C PRO A 58 -8.27 0.07 0.80
N SER A 59 -8.14 -0.96 1.67
CA SER A 59 -8.70 -0.94 3.02
C SER A 59 -8.06 0.12 3.92
N GLN A 60 -6.73 0.23 3.94
CA GLN A 60 -6.01 1.24 4.73
C GLN A 60 -6.23 2.65 4.17
N THR A 61 -6.44 2.79 2.86
CA THR A 61 -6.81 4.08 2.25
C THR A 61 -8.21 4.51 2.72
N ALA A 62 -9.18 3.60 2.79
CA ALA A 62 -10.52 3.93 3.27
C ALA A 62 -10.52 4.32 4.75
N GLU A 63 -9.86 3.55 5.61
CA GLU A 63 -9.74 3.83 7.05
C GLU A 63 -9.00 5.15 7.32
N LYS A 64 -7.93 5.42 6.58
CA LYS A 64 -7.21 6.69 6.64
C LYS A 64 -8.09 7.86 6.17
N THR A 65 -8.83 7.69 5.08
CA THR A 65 -9.75 8.73 4.57
C THR A 65 -10.85 9.06 5.59
N ILE A 66 -11.42 8.05 6.24
CA ILE A 66 -12.44 8.23 7.29
C ILE A 66 -11.83 8.93 8.51
N SER A 67 -10.62 8.54 8.92
CA SER A 67 -9.91 9.15 10.05
C SER A 67 -9.59 10.62 9.78
N ASP A 68 -9.05 10.92 8.60
CA ASP A 68 -8.73 12.29 8.15
C ASP A 68 -10.00 13.15 8.05
N PHE A 69 -11.13 12.56 7.63
CA PHE A 69 -12.43 13.25 7.61
C PHE A 69 -12.92 13.59 9.02
N ILE A 70 -12.91 12.61 9.93
CA ILE A 70 -13.37 12.81 11.32
C ILE A 70 -12.50 13.86 12.03
N GLU A 71 -11.19 13.82 11.84
CA GLU A 71 -10.27 14.81 12.44
C GLU A 71 -10.57 16.23 11.95
N ASN A 72 -10.71 16.40 10.63
CA ASN A 72 -11.07 17.70 10.04
C ASN A 72 -12.44 18.19 10.53
N PHE A 73 -13.41 17.29 10.69
CA PHE A 73 -14.72 17.63 11.23
C PHE A 73 -14.63 18.11 12.68
N LYS A 74 -13.89 17.40 13.55
CA LYS A 74 -13.67 17.79 14.95
C LYS A 74 -13.03 19.18 15.04
N ILE A 75 -12.02 19.47 14.21
CA ILE A 75 -11.34 20.77 14.15
C ILE A 75 -12.33 21.89 13.76
N GLN A 76 -13.22 21.65 12.81
CA GLN A 76 -14.22 22.63 12.38
C GLN A 76 -15.25 22.92 13.47
N ALA A 77 -15.79 21.88 14.11
CA ALA A 77 -16.78 22.04 15.16
C ALA A 77 -16.20 22.78 16.38
N GLN A 78 -14.95 22.49 16.75
CA GLN A 78 -14.27 23.19 17.84
C GLN A 78 -14.04 24.68 17.50
N LYS A 79 -13.70 25.01 16.24
CA LYS A 79 -13.58 26.40 15.77
C LYS A 79 -14.91 27.17 15.79
N GLN A 80 -16.02 26.46 15.64
CA GLN A 80 -17.36 27.05 15.77
C GLN A 80 -17.84 27.16 17.22
N GLY A 81 -17.03 26.73 18.19
CA GLY A 81 -17.30 26.88 19.62
C GLY A 81 -18.13 25.75 20.24
N PHE A 82 -18.32 24.63 19.54
CA PHE A 82 -19.00 23.46 20.10
C PHE A 82 -18.18 22.84 21.24
N SER A 83 -18.88 22.35 22.27
CA SER A 83 -18.27 21.64 23.39
C SER A 83 -17.85 20.23 22.97
N GLN A 84 -16.78 19.71 23.59
CA GLN A 84 -16.27 18.37 23.33
C GLN A 84 -17.34 17.27 23.44
N LYS A 85 -18.31 17.43 24.35
CA LYS A 85 -19.40 16.46 24.51
C LYS A 85 -20.36 16.43 23.31
N GLU A 86 -20.62 17.59 22.70
CA GLU A 86 -21.51 17.70 21.55
C GLU A 86 -20.84 17.14 20.28
N ILE A 87 -19.54 17.38 20.13
CA ILE A 87 -18.75 16.88 19.00
C ILE A 87 -18.71 15.35 18.99
N GLU A 88 -18.47 14.71 20.15
CA GLU A 88 -18.47 13.25 20.26
C GLU A 88 -19.85 12.64 20.00
N GLU A 89 -20.94 13.30 20.40
CA GLU A 89 -22.30 12.85 20.09
C GLU A 89 -22.62 12.94 18.59
N MET A 90 -22.11 13.95 17.90
CA MET A 90 -22.27 14.10 16.45
C MET A 90 -21.46 13.05 15.67
N VAL A 91 -20.24 12.76 16.12
CA VAL A 91 -19.39 11.72 15.51
C VAL A 91 -20.00 10.33 15.68
N SER A 92 -20.68 10.07 16.81
CA SER A 92 -21.38 8.80 17.05
C SER A 92 -22.61 8.56 16.17
N LYS A 93 -23.10 9.58 15.44
CA LYS A 93 -24.29 9.48 14.57
C LYS A 93 -23.95 9.34 13.09
N LEU A 94 -22.66 9.40 12.73
CA LEU A 94 -22.13 9.15 11.39
C LEU A 94 -21.97 7.64 11.14
#